data_AF-A0A3D4X9V2-F1
#
_entry.id   AF-A0A3D4X9V2-F1
#
_cell.length_a   1.000
_cell.length_b   1.000
_cell.length_c   1.000
_cell.angle_alpha   90.00
_cell.angle_beta   90.00
_cell.angle_gamma   90.00
#
_symmetry.space_group_name_H-M   'P 1'
#
loop_
_entity.id
_entity.type
_entity.pdbx_description
1 polymer ?
#
loop_
_entity_poly.entity_id
_entity_poly.type
_entity_poly.pdbx_seq_one_letter_code
_entity_poly.pdbx_strand_id
1 'polypeptide(L)'
;MQSPGLNCYALSLHTLYFLFSNAVCYVILVHENPIHQKENYVMRKYAVALLLSALVLSLSGCGKQKETSVDQNQTESQSSSMEQDSSQTQNVSPEQSSSVLFSAAEENSPDSAADSENADASQSDFSDRSASSNDVASTEEKSQNDSNFSFSDLKNLQFCFSSGAGGWATLMMIDADGSFSGEYTDSDMGDTGDGYPNGTLYQCIFEGNFTVPEKIDEYTYSMQIDKIDWEKEADSQEIKDGTLYQYTTPYGLEDAKNILLYLPGTPLAEIPEECKSWISTALFGTSGTELPFYVLYNENMQCGFSSYSIAESFEETLAYIEDTAASLEDSIENDPLTQAEYNEKTLELYELWDSALNTLWDTLKQTLDAETMNTLTAEQKDWITKKESEVEKSGAEFEGGSMQPMIQNSTAAEMTKDRVYELKELYL
;
A
#
# COMPACT_ATOMS: atom_id res chain seq x y z
N MET A 1 4.12 40.63 19.03
CA MET A 1 3.82 40.01 17.72
C MET A 1 4.95 39.04 17.42
N GLN A 2 4.74 37.78 17.80
CA GLN A 2 5.65 36.67 17.51
C GLN A 2 5.40 36.20 16.07
N SER A 3 6.48 35.94 15.34
CA SER A 3 6.45 35.27 14.03
C SER A 3 6.17 33.77 14.27
N PRO A 4 5.27 33.12 13.51
CA PRO A 4 5.07 31.68 13.60
C PRO A 4 6.27 30.96 12.99
N GLY A 5 6.79 29.97 13.70
CA GLY A 5 7.81 29.05 13.18
C GLY A 5 7.22 28.15 12.09
N LEU A 6 8.05 27.77 11.14
CA LEU A 6 7.75 26.74 10.15
C LEU A 6 7.42 25.43 10.88
N ASN A 7 6.15 25.07 10.94
CA ASN A 7 5.73 23.68 11.04
C ASN A 7 5.78 23.13 9.62
N CYS A 8 6.75 22.26 9.32
CA CYS A 8 6.66 21.38 8.16
C CYS A 8 5.38 20.56 8.32
N TYR A 9 4.53 20.59 7.30
CA TYR A 9 3.34 19.77 7.21
C TYR A 9 3.79 18.31 7.11
N ALA A 10 3.79 17.61 8.24
CA ALA A 10 3.74 16.15 8.21
C ALA A 10 2.32 15.79 7.78
N LEU A 11 2.14 15.42 6.51
CA LEU A 11 1.00 14.61 6.12
C LEU A 11 0.99 13.38 7.04
N SER A 12 -0.14 13.10 7.68
CA SER A 12 -0.22 11.95 8.58
C SER A 12 0.15 10.68 7.81
N LEU A 13 0.80 9.71 8.46
CA LEU A 13 1.11 8.40 7.86
C LEU A 13 -0.14 7.75 7.24
N HIS A 14 -1.33 8.09 7.75
CA HIS A 14 -2.64 7.67 7.24
C HIS A 14 -3.02 8.33 5.91
N THR A 15 -2.65 9.61 5.71
CA THR A 15 -2.88 10.32 4.44
C THR A 15 -1.93 9.85 3.35
N LEU A 16 -0.69 9.48 3.70
CA LEU A 16 0.22 8.76 2.81
C LEU A 16 -0.31 7.37 2.47
N TYR A 17 -0.74 6.58 3.46
CA TYR A 17 -1.41 5.29 3.22
C TYR A 17 -2.62 5.41 2.28
N PHE A 18 -3.42 6.46 2.43
CA PHE A 18 -4.60 6.74 1.61
C PHE A 18 -4.27 7.08 0.14
N LEU A 19 -3.26 7.90 -0.10
CA LEU A 19 -2.79 8.20 -1.47
C LEU A 19 -2.17 6.97 -2.14
N PHE A 20 -1.62 6.05 -1.35
CA PHE A 20 -0.92 4.85 -1.81
C PHE A 20 -1.83 3.66 -2.07
N SER A 21 -2.78 3.34 -1.19
CA SER A 21 -3.80 2.31 -1.46
C SER A 21 -4.64 2.66 -2.69
N ASN A 22 -4.98 3.94 -2.86
CA ASN A 22 -5.62 4.41 -4.10
C ASN A 22 -4.66 4.41 -5.29
N ALA A 23 -3.35 4.62 -5.11
CA ALA A 23 -2.36 4.51 -6.19
C ALA A 23 -2.14 3.06 -6.64
N VAL A 24 -2.15 2.07 -5.74
CA VAL A 24 -2.09 0.65 -6.09
C VAL A 24 -3.32 0.25 -6.89
N CYS A 25 -4.52 0.68 -6.48
CA CYS A 25 -5.72 0.54 -7.33
C CYS A 25 -5.57 1.33 -8.64
N TYR A 26 -5.14 2.58 -8.65
CA TYR A 26 -5.06 3.41 -9.87
C TYR A 26 -4.02 2.90 -10.89
N VAL A 27 -2.88 2.38 -10.44
CA VAL A 27 -1.86 1.73 -11.27
C VAL A 27 -2.42 0.45 -11.90
N ILE A 28 -3.27 -0.30 -11.18
CA ILE A 28 -4.03 -1.45 -11.71
C ILE A 28 -5.11 -0.99 -12.72
N LEU A 29 -5.69 0.21 -12.58
CA LEU A 29 -6.87 0.68 -13.33
C LEU A 29 -6.58 1.46 -14.64
N VAL A 30 -5.36 1.94 -14.91
CA VAL A 30 -5.01 2.66 -16.17
C VAL A 30 -4.89 1.71 -17.38
N HIS A 31 -5.49 0.52 -17.32
CA HIS A 31 -5.36 -0.52 -18.32
C HIS A 31 -6.35 -0.44 -19.51
N GLU A 32 -7.22 0.58 -19.60
CA GLU A 32 -8.32 0.57 -20.60
C GLU A 32 -8.32 1.72 -21.64
N ASN A 33 -7.53 1.58 -22.72
CA ASN A 33 -7.98 1.89 -24.10
C ASN A 33 -7.02 1.38 -25.22
N PRO A 34 -7.49 0.63 -26.24
CA PRO A 34 -6.64 -0.14 -27.15
C PRO A 34 -6.33 0.55 -28.50
N ILE A 35 -6.04 1.86 -28.53
CA ILE A 35 -5.58 2.52 -29.76
C ILE A 35 -4.44 3.49 -29.43
N HIS A 36 -3.25 3.20 -29.97
CA HIS A 36 -1.99 3.98 -29.91
C HIS A 36 -1.01 3.68 -28.75
N GLN A 37 -0.27 2.58 -28.89
CA GLN A 37 0.87 2.21 -28.04
C GLN A 37 2.01 3.25 -27.91
N LYS A 38 2.10 4.27 -28.77
CA LYS A 38 3.10 5.36 -28.66
C LYS A 38 2.57 6.65 -28.01
N GLU A 39 1.26 6.89 -28.02
CA GLU A 39 0.65 8.03 -27.33
C GLU A 39 0.31 7.68 -25.86
N ASN A 40 0.11 6.39 -25.57
CA ASN A 40 -0.04 5.88 -24.20
C ASN A 40 1.19 6.15 -23.32
N TYR A 41 2.42 6.14 -23.87
CA TYR A 41 3.62 6.51 -23.10
C TYR A 41 3.61 7.98 -22.66
N VAL A 42 3.02 8.88 -23.45
CA VAL A 42 2.96 10.31 -23.15
C VAL A 42 1.84 10.61 -22.15
N MET A 43 0.67 9.99 -22.28
CA MET A 43 -0.45 10.16 -21.34
C MET A 43 -0.20 9.47 -19.98
N ARG A 44 0.56 8.36 -19.95
CA ARG A 44 1.12 7.71 -18.74
C ARG A 44 1.97 8.66 -17.91
N LYS A 45 2.79 9.51 -18.58
CA LYS A 45 3.57 10.55 -17.91
C LYS A 45 2.70 11.68 -17.36
N TYR A 46 1.61 12.06 -18.03
CA TYR A 46 0.75 13.17 -17.58
C TYR A 46 -0.14 12.84 -16.37
N ALA A 47 -0.60 11.59 -16.20
CA ALA A 47 -1.46 11.22 -15.07
C ALA A 47 -0.67 11.12 -13.75
N VAL A 48 0.54 10.56 -13.79
CA VAL A 48 1.42 10.55 -12.61
C VAL A 48 2.13 11.88 -12.41
N ALA A 49 2.44 12.63 -13.49
CA ALA A 49 2.79 14.04 -13.35
C ALA A 49 1.63 14.89 -12.82
N LEU A 50 0.36 14.50 -12.95
CA LEU A 50 -0.78 15.17 -12.31
C LEU A 50 -0.89 14.86 -10.81
N LEU A 51 -0.50 13.65 -10.38
CA LEU A 51 -0.43 13.26 -8.98
C LEU A 51 0.81 13.83 -8.27
N LEU A 52 1.97 13.80 -8.91
CA LEU A 52 3.19 14.47 -8.45
C LEU A 52 3.06 16.00 -8.55
N SER A 53 2.39 16.55 -9.58
CA SER A 53 2.10 17.98 -9.61
C SER A 53 1.00 18.39 -8.62
N ALA A 54 0.06 17.53 -8.23
CA ALA A 54 -0.84 17.81 -7.12
C ALA A 54 -0.07 17.86 -5.78
N LEU A 55 0.93 16.99 -5.61
CA LEU A 55 1.91 17.03 -4.51
C LEU A 55 2.73 18.34 -4.54
N VAL A 56 3.28 18.73 -5.70
CA VAL A 56 4.09 19.95 -5.90
C VAL A 56 3.26 21.25 -5.85
N LEU A 57 2.00 21.24 -6.30
CA LEU A 57 1.08 22.38 -6.24
C LEU A 57 0.59 22.64 -4.81
N SER A 58 0.51 21.61 -3.98
CA SER A 58 0.26 21.77 -2.54
C SER A 58 1.44 22.43 -1.80
N LEU A 59 2.66 22.34 -2.35
CA LEU A 59 3.87 22.98 -1.82
C LEU A 59 4.18 24.36 -2.43
N SER A 60 3.54 24.72 -3.55
CA SER A 60 3.71 26.04 -4.21
C SER A 60 2.72 27.10 -3.71
N GLY A 61 1.83 26.75 -2.78
CA GLY A 61 0.82 27.63 -2.16
C GLY A 61 1.36 28.60 -1.11
N CYS A 62 2.49 29.28 -1.36
CA CYS A 62 2.93 30.41 -0.53
C CYS A 62 3.53 31.55 -1.36
N GLY A 63 2.89 31.89 -2.48
CA GLY A 63 3.15 33.12 -3.22
C GLY A 63 2.12 34.19 -2.91
N LYS A 64 2.43 35.15 -2.02
CA LYS A 64 1.61 36.37 -1.83
C LYS A 64 1.53 37.14 -3.16
N GLN A 65 0.43 37.00 -3.90
CA GLN A 65 0.03 38.04 -4.84
C GLN A 65 -0.46 39.24 -4.03
N LYS A 66 0.34 40.31 -4.01
CA LYS A 66 -0.20 41.66 -3.77
C LYS A 66 -1.02 42.02 -5.01
N GLU A 67 -2.34 41.87 -4.92
CA GLU A 67 -3.24 42.64 -5.77
C GLU A 67 -2.90 44.12 -5.55
N THR A 68 -2.36 44.75 -6.59
CA THR A 68 -2.21 46.20 -6.64
C THR A 68 -3.21 46.68 -7.66
N SER A 69 -4.34 47.19 -7.18
CA SER A 69 -5.28 47.96 -7.97
C SER A 69 -4.54 49.17 -8.56
N VAL A 70 -4.46 49.22 -9.88
CA VAL A 70 -4.06 50.42 -10.62
C VAL A 70 -5.23 51.38 -10.58
N ASP A 71 -5.16 52.39 -9.72
CA ASP A 71 -5.88 53.63 -9.91
C ASP A 71 -4.88 54.78 -10.05
N GLN A 72 -4.98 55.45 -11.19
CA GLN A 72 -4.19 56.61 -11.53
C GLN A 72 -4.61 57.79 -10.65
N ASN A 73 -3.68 58.37 -9.89
CA ASN A 73 -3.54 59.82 -9.86
C ASN A 73 -2.20 60.27 -9.23
N GLN A 74 -1.68 61.34 -9.85
CA GLN A 74 -0.46 62.06 -9.51
C GLN A 74 -0.53 62.66 -8.09
N THR A 75 0.60 62.73 -7.37
CA THR A 75 1.29 63.99 -7.00
C THR A 75 2.52 63.70 -6.10
N GLU A 76 3.55 64.50 -6.34
CA GLU A 76 4.87 64.65 -5.72
C GLU A 76 5.01 64.47 -4.20
N SER A 77 6.17 63.97 -3.76
CA SER A 77 7.16 64.66 -2.88
C SER A 77 7.81 63.74 -1.83
N GLN A 78 9.17 63.71 -1.82
CA GLN A 78 10.11 63.70 -0.68
C GLN A 78 9.94 62.63 0.45
N SER A 79 10.92 62.15 1.21
CA SER A 79 12.39 62.17 1.32
C SER A 79 12.68 61.57 2.71
N SER A 80 13.75 60.77 2.86
CA SER A 80 14.49 60.48 4.12
C SER A 80 13.80 59.58 5.18
N SER A 81 14.46 58.79 6.03
CA SER A 81 15.84 58.27 6.19
C SER A 81 15.89 57.48 7.52
N MET A 82 16.91 56.62 7.68
CA MET A 82 17.49 56.06 8.94
C MET A 82 16.68 54.95 9.63
N GLU A 83 17.13 53.69 9.74
CA GLU A 83 18.36 53.06 10.31
C GLU A 83 18.58 53.18 11.83
N GLN A 84 19.10 52.07 12.38
CA GLN A 84 19.73 51.82 13.70
C GLN A 84 18.82 51.34 14.85
N ASP A 85 19.23 50.44 15.76
CA ASP A 85 20.40 49.54 15.91
C ASP A 85 20.16 48.64 17.17
N SER A 86 20.83 47.49 17.18
CA SER A 86 21.31 46.60 18.26
C SER A 86 20.67 46.52 19.66
N SER A 87 20.50 45.28 20.16
CA SER A 87 21.43 44.60 21.11
C SER A 87 20.79 43.67 22.17
N GLN A 88 21.43 42.51 22.30
CA GLN A 88 21.73 41.70 23.50
C GLN A 88 20.73 40.72 24.15
N THR A 89 21.27 39.50 24.20
CA THR A 89 21.00 38.23 24.89
C THR A 89 20.77 38.30 26.41
N GLN A 90 19.97 37.34 26.94
CA GLN A 90 20.34 36.54 28.12
C GLN A 90 19.44 35.29 28.31
N ASN A 91 20.11 34.19 28.70
CA ASN A 91 19.61 32.85 29.04
C ASN A 91 18.58 32.81 30.18
N VAL A 92 17.59 31.91 30.11
CA VAL A 92 17.03 31.15 31.25
C VAL A 92 16.43 29.81 30.77
N SER A 93 16.77 28.70 31.44
CA SER A 93 16.05 27.40 31.43
C SER A 93 15.19 27.33 32.71
N PRO A 94 14.02 26.65 32.76
CA PRO A 94 14.00 25.29 33.33
C PRO A 94 12.88 24.32 32.84
N GLU A 95 13.20 23.02 32.91
CA GLU A 95 12.45 21.86 33.42
C GLU A 95 10.91 21.64 33.26
N GLN A 96 10.62 20.42 32.76
CA GLN A 96 9.71 19.35 33.27
C GLN A 96 8.18 19.39 33.09
N SER A 97 7.64 18.30 32.49
CA SER A 97 6.62 17.37 33.04
C SER A 97 6.39 16.22 32.04
N SER A 98 6.88 14.99 32.24
CA SER A 98 6.31 13.83 32.96
C SER A 98 4.97 13.32 32.37
N SER A 99 4.94 12.16 31.68
CA SER A 99 4.63 10.79 32.18
C SER A 99 3.47 10.22 31.31
N VAL A 100 3.27 8.95 30.95
CA VAL A 100 3.50 7.65 31.60
C VAL A 100 3.51 6.53 30.53
N LEU A 101 4.48 5.61 30.63
CA LEU A 101 4.46 4.26 30.03
C LEU A 101 3.51 3.33 30.80
N PHE A 102 2.86 2.39 30.13
CA PHE A 102 2.37 1.16 30.76
C PHE A 102 2.93 -0.07 30.05
N SER A 103 3.79 -0.79 30.78
CA SER A 103 4.28 -2.14 30.48
C SER A 103 3.49 -3.14 31.33
N ALA A 104 3.13 -4.29 30.75
CA ALA A 104 2.57 -5.42 31.48
C ALA A 104 3.61 -6.55 31.55
N ALA A 105 3.78 -7.08 32.76
CA ALA A 105 4.74 -8.12 33.13
C ALA A 105 4.09 -9.51 33.12
N GLU A 106 4.90 -10.52 32.78
CA GLU A 106 4.66 -11.94 33.10
C GLU A 106 5.12 -12.28 34.53
N GLU A 107 4.43 -13.23 35.17
CA GLU A 107 4.97 -14.55 35.57
C GLU A 107 4.01 -15.27 36.53
N ASN A 108 3.72 -16.56 36.28
CA ASN A 108 4.10 -17.65 37.20
C ASN A 108 3.83 -19.05 36.65
N SER A 109 4.82 -19.91 36.87
CA SER A 109 4.87 -21.37 36.66
C SER A 109 4.01 -22.14 37.69
N PRO A 110 3.80 -23.48 37.56
CA PRO A 110 4.76 -24.40 38.17
C PRO A 110 4.99 -25.74 37.44
N ASP A 111 6.10 -26.38 37.83
CA ASP A 111 6.71 -27.61 37.34
C ASP A 111 6.27 -28.87 38.14
N SER A 112 6.20 -30.05 37.49
CA SER A 112 6.82 -31.33 37.93
C SER A 112 6.22 -32.63 37.32
N ALA A 113 7.12 -33.38 36.66
CA ALA A 113 7.41 -34.82 36.68
C ALA A 113 6.38 -35.91 36.25
N ALA A 114 6.75 -36.73 35.25
CA ALA A 114 6.86 -38.20 35.33
C ALA A 114 7.49 -38.85 34.07
N ASP A 115 8.32 -39.87 34.32
CA ASP A 115 9.04 -40.79 33.42
C ASP A 115 8.19 -41.51 32.34
N SER A 116 8.82 -41.87 31.20
CA SER A 116 9.14 -43.29 30.89
C SER A 116 9.91 -43.47 29.57
N GLU A 117 10.91 -44.34 29.63
CA GLU A 117 11.80 -44.86 28.57
C GLU A 117 11.14 -45.90 27.64
N ASN A 118 11.61 -45.98 26.38
CA ASN A 118 12.07 -47.17 25.61
C ASN A 118 11.93 -46.91 24.09
N ALA A 119 12.99 -46.99 23.29
CA ALA A 119 13.60 -48.20 22.69
C ALA A 119 12.61 -48.91 21.73
N ASP A 120 12.94 -49.41 20.54
CA ASP A 120 14.20 -49.88 19.96
C ASP A 120 13.97 -50.02 18.43
N ALA A 121 15.07 -50.13 17.70
CA ALA A 121 15.22 -50.41 16.30
C ALA A 121 14.53 -51.71 15.82
N SER A 122 14.32 -51.82 14.51
CA SER A 122 15.02 -52.85 13.72
C SER A 122 14.71 -52.75 12.22
N GLN A 123 15.79 -52.82 11.44
CA GLN A 123 15.85 -53.11 10.02
C GLN A 123 15.66 -54.62 9.77
N SER A 124 15.17 -54.96 8.57
CA SER A 124 15.51 -56.17 7.80
C SER A 124 15.00 -55.91 6.37
N ASP A 125 15.79 -55.68 5.32
CA ASP A 125 16.92 -56.39 4.69
C ASP A 125 16.53 -57.65 3.89
N PHE A 126 17.11 -57.76 2.69
CA PHE A 126 17.11 -58.84 1.67
C PHE A 126 15.82 -59.11 0.85
N SER A 127 15.82 -59.48 -0.45
CA SER A 127 16.79 -59.53 -1.56
C SER A 127 16.14 -60.17 -2.80
N ASP A 128 16.66 -59.84 -4.00
CA ASP A 128 16.81 -60.65 -5.23
C ASP A 128 15.59 -61.10 -6.11
N ARG A 129 15.48 -60.43 -7.27
CA ARG A 129 15.68 -60.94 -8.65
C ARG A 129 14.78 -62.07 -9.23
N SER A 130 13.97 -61.72 -10.23
CA SER A 130 14.12 -62.14 -11.65
C SER A 130 12.80 -62.11 -12.46
N ALA A 131 12.88 -61.44 -13.60
CA ALA A 131 12.03 -61.40 -14.81
C ALA A 131 10.86 -62.39 -15.00
N SER A 132 9.71 -61.85 -15.42
CA SER A 132 9.02 -62.31 -16.65
C SER A 132 8.03 -61.26 -17.15
N SER A 133 8.05 -61.04 -18.46
CA SER A 133 7.18 -60.20 -19.28
C SER A 133 5.72 -60.67 -19.27
N ASN A 134 4.77 -59.74 -19.27
CA ASN A 134 3.62 -59.75 -20.17
C ASN A 134 2.89 -58.40 -20.15
N ASP A 135 2.64 -57.90 -21.35
CA ASP A 135 1.86 -56.71 -21.68
C ASP A 135 0.45 -56.76 -21.09
N VAL A 136 0.08 -55.76 -20.29
CA VAL A 136 -1.30 -55.30 -20.14
C VAL A 136 -1.26 -53.78 -20.10
N ALA A 137 -2.07 -53.18 -20.97
CA ALA A 137 -2.19 -51.76 -21.23
C ALA A 137 -2.14 -50.91 -19.95
N SER A 138 -1.21 -49.97 -19.93
CA SER A 138 -1.17 -48.84 -19.01
C SER A 138 -2.38 -47.96 -19.28
N THR A 139 -3.48 -48.25 -18.59
CA THR A 139 -4.41 -47.20 -18.19
C THR A 139 -3.60 -46.31 -17.26
N GLU A 140 -3.15 -45.18 -17.78
CA GLU A 140 -2.72 -44.05 -16.96
C GLU A 140 -3.95 -43.62 -16.15
N GLU A 141 -4.16 -44.28 -15.02
CA GLU A 141 -4.86 -43.66 -13.90
C GLU A 141 -4.03 -42.42 -13.58
N LYS A 142 -4.43 -41.27 -14.15
CA LYS A 142 -4.17 -39.99 -13.53
C LYS A 142 -4.68 -40.14 -12.10
N SER A 143 -3.75 -40.35 -11.18
CA SER A 143 -3.98 -40.09 -9.77
C SER A 143 -4.42 -38.64 -9.70
N GLN A 144 -5.74 -38.42 -9.68
CA GLN A 144 -6.31 -37.13 -9.35
C GLN A 144 -5.74 -36.79 -7.99
N ASN A 145 -4.91 -35.75 -7.97
CA ASN A 145 -4.40 -35.20 -6.75
C ASN A 145 -5.63 -34.58 -6.07
N ASP A 146 -6.22 -35.33 -5.13
CA ASP A 146 -7.42 -34.96 -4.38
C ASP A 146 -7.07 -33.88 -3.34
N SER A 147 -6.36 -32.83 -3.76
CA SER A 147 -6.07 -31.67 -2.92
C SER A 147 -7.35 -30.86 -2.79
N ASN A 148 -8.11 -31.14 -1.74
CA ASN A 148 -9.25 -30.34 -1.35
C ASN A 148 -8.78 -28.93 -0.93
N PHE A 149 -9.54 -27.91 -1.31
CA PHE A 149 -9.24 -26.50 -0.98
C PHE A 149 -9.17 -26.29 0.54
N SER A 150 -8.30 -25.37 0.95
CA SER A 150 -8.23 -24.80 2.29
C SER A 150 -7.95 -23.30 2.23
N PHE A 151 -8.28 -22.54 3.27
CA PHE A 151 -7.97 -21.10 3.31
C PHE A 151 -6.47 -20.80 3.24
N SER A 152 -5.59 -21.76 3.54
CA SER A 152 -4.15 -21.62 3.33
C SER A 152 -3.78 -21.41 1.86
N ASP A 153 -4.61 -21.86 0.92
CA ASP A 153 -4.42 -21.66 -0.53
C ASP A 153 -4.66 -20.20 -0.94
N LEU A 154 -5.30 -19.40 -0.07
CA LEU A 154 -5.54 -17.97 -0.27
C LEU A 154 -4.46 -17.09 0.37
N LYS A 155 -3.44 -17.69 1.00
CA LYS A 155 -2.36 -16.96 1.64
C LYS A 155 -1.67 -16.04 0.62
N ASN A 156 -1.36 -14.81 1.05
CA ASN A 156 -0.71 -13.77 0.23
C ASN A 156 -1.54 -13.29 -0.96
N LEU A 157 -2.86 -13.58 -0.98
CA LEU A 157 -3.79 -13.02 -1.94
C LEU A 157 -4.60 -11.89 -1.31
N GLN A 158 -4.83 -10.84 -2.07
CA GLN A 158 -5.81 -9.80 -1.76
C GLN A 158 -6.97 -9.90 -2.72
N PHE A 159 -8.20 -9.87 -2.20
CA PHE A 159 -9.43 -9.81 -2.97
C PHE A 159 -9.85 -8.35 -3.13
N CYS A 160 -10.16 -7.94 -4.35
CA CYS A 160 -10.61 -6.60 -4.68
C CYS A 160 -11.99 -6.65 -5.35
N PHE A 161 -12.89 -5.82 -4.84
CA PHE A 161 -14.17 -5.48 -5.46
C PHE A 161 -14.17 -4.00 -5.78
N SER A 162 -14.26 -3.67 -7.07
CA SER A 162 -14.29 -2.28 -7.54
C SER A 162 -15.02 -2.18 -8.88
N SER A 163 -15.32 -0.95 -9.31
CA SER A 163 -15.95 -0.67 -10.59
C SER A 163 -14.99 -0.64 -11.79
N GLY A 164 -13.68 -0.82 -11.58
CA GLY A 164 -12.69 -0.65 -12.65
C GLY A 164 -12.39 0.82 -13.02
N ALA A 165 -13.17 1.79 -12.51
CA ALA A 165 -13.07 3.21 -12.89
C ALA A 165 -12.38 4.12 -11.85
N GLY A 166 -11.93 3.57 -10.70
CA GLY A 166 -11.02 4.27 -9.77
C GLY A 166 -11.62 5.31 -8.82
N GLY A 167 -12.88 5.16 -8.44
CA GLY A 167 -13.49 5.99 -7.37
C GLY A 167 -13.51 5.31 -5.99
N TRP A 168 -13.70 3.99 -5.98
CA TRP A 168 -13.90 3.21 -4.77
C TRP A 168 -13.39 1.77 -4.93
N ALA A 169 -13.07 1.12 -3.82
CA ALA A 169 -12.77 -0.31 -3.75
C ALA A 169 -13.08 -0.89 -2.37
N THR A 170 -13.42 -2.17 -2.34
CA THR A 170 -13.33 -3.01 -1.14
C THR A 170 -12.18 -3.98 -1.33
N LEU A 171 -11.17 -3.89 -0.46
CA LEU A 171 -10.01 -4.77 -0.43
C LEU A 171 -10.08 -5.65 0.80
N MET A 172 -9.78 -6.94 0.67
CA MET A 172 -9.74 -7.85 1.82
C MET A 172 -8.73 -8.98 1.64
N MET A 173 -8.27 -9.52 2.76
CA MET A 173 -7.40 -10.70 2.82
C MET A 173 -8.05 -11.76 3.69
N ILE A 174 -7.70 -13.03 3.42
CA ILE A 174 -8.22 -14.18 4.15
C ILE A 174 -7.05 -14.96 4.73
N ASP A 175 -7.07 -15.14 6.04
CA ASP A 175 -6.06 -15.89 6.78
C ASP A 175 -6.31 -17.40 6.68
N ALA A 176 -5.27 -18.19 6.97
CA ALA A 176 -5.28 -19.64 6.85
C ALA A 176 -6.35 -20.35 7.72
N ASP A 177 -6.86 -19.68 8.75
CA ASP A 177 -7.92 -20.18 9.64
C ASP A 177 -9.34 -19.76 9.21
N GLY A 178 -9.48 -18.96 8.15
CA GLY A 178 -10.75 -18.45 7.66
C GLY A 178 -11.18 -17.10 8.24
N SER A 179 -10.37 -16.52 9.13
CA SER A 179 -10.49 -15.12 9.51
C SER A 179 -10.21 -14.23 8.30
N PHE A 180 -10.83 -13.06 8.24
CA PHE A 180 -10.56 -12.08 7.20
C PHE A 180 -10.57 -10.67 7.75
N SER A 181 -9.83 -9.79 7.11
CA SER A 181 -9.84 -8.35 7.37
C SER A 181 -9.81 -7.59 6.06
N GLY A 182 -10.37 -6.38 6.05
CA GLY A 182 -10.44 -5.58 4.86
C GLY A 182 -10.89 -4.15 5.10
N GLU A 183 -10.91 -3.41 4.02
CA GLU A 183 -11.27 -2.00 4.00
C GLU A 183 -12.08 -1.69 2.74
N TYR A 184 -13.23 -1.05 2.92
CA TYR A 184 -13.91 -0.32 1.85
C TYR A 184 -13.50 1.15 1.92
N THR A 185 -13.23 1.74 0.75
CA THR A 185 -12.89 3.16 0.59
C THR A 185 -13.56 3.72 -0.66
N ASP A 186 -14.12 4.92 -0.56
CA ASP A 186 -14.53 5.79 -1.68
C ASP A 186 -14.11 7.24 -1.35
N SER A 187 -13.88 8.05 -2.38
CA SER A 187 -13.45 9.43 -2.21
C SER A 187 -14.21 10.39 -3.10
N ASP A 188 -14.79 11.41 -2.46
CA ASP A 188 -15.33 12.59 -3.14
C ASP A 188 -14.52 13.81 -2.68
N MET A 189 -13.38 14.02 -3.34
CA MET A 189 -12.50 15.15 -3.05
C MET A 189 -13.12 16.51 -3.42
N GLY A 190 -14.24 16.52 -4.16
CA GLY A 190 -14.98 17.74 -4.50
C GLY A 190 -16.00 18.15 -3.44
N ASP A 191 -16.48 17.20 -2.64
CA ASP A 191 -17.39 17.45 -1.52
C ASP A 191 -16.64 18.04 -0.33
N THR A 192 -16.72 19.36 -0.18
CA THR A 192 -15.95 20.13 0.81
C THR A 192 -16.88 21.00 1.65
N GLY A 193 -16.43 21.35 2.86
CA GLY A 193 -17.22 22.21 3.75
C GLY A 193 -16.44 22.79 4.91
N ASP A 194 -17.16 23.41 5.84
CA ASP A 194 -16.58 24.07 7.00
C ASP A 194 -15.82 23.06 7.88
N GLY A 195 -14.50 23.24 7.96
CA GLY A 195 -13.61 22.35 8.71
C GLY A 195 -13.05 21.17 7.90
N TYR A 196 -13.56 20.91 6.70
CA TYR A 196 -13.06 19.85 5.82
C TYR A 196 -12.81 20.35 4.37
N PRO A 197 -11.81 21.23 4.15
CA PRO A 197 -11.49 21.75 2.81
C PRO A 197 -10.86 20.71 1.86
N ASN A 198 -10.43 19.55 2.37
CA ASN A 198 -9.70 18.53 1.63
C ASN A 198 -10.60 17.38 1.14
N GLY A 199 -11.93 17.56 1.17
CA GLY A 199 -12.88 16.61 0.62
C GLY A 199 -13.53 15.68 1.65
N THR A 200 -14.29 14.71 1.12
CA THR A 200 -14.98 13.67 1.87
C THR A 200 -14.43 12.29 1.50
N LEU A 201 -14.24 11.46 2.52
CA LEU A 201 -13.86 10.05 2.42
C LEU A 201 -14.94 9.17 3.02
N TYR A 202 -15.33 8.13 2.29
CA TYR A 202 -16.19 7.07 2.80
C TYR A 202 -15.32 5.88 3.13
N GLN A 203 -15.47 5.32 4.33
CA GLN A 203 -14.57 4.27 4.83
C GLN A 203 -15.31 3.23 5.68
N CYS A 204 -14.93 1.97 5.53
CA CYS A 204 -15.27 0.91 6.47
C CYS A 204 -14.08 -0.02 6.63
N ILE A 205 -13.45 -0.05 7.81
CA ILE A 205 -12.43 -1.05 8.17
C ILE A 205 -13.13 -2.16 8.93
N PHE A 206 -13.02 -3.39 8.44
CA PHE A 206 -13.77 -4.53 8.93
C PHE A 206 -12.91 -5.77 9.15
N GLU A 207 -13.38 -6.62 10.05
CA GLU A 207 -12.82 -7.94 10.34
C GLU A 207 -13.95 -8.95 10.50
N GLY A 208 -13.68 -10.22 10.20
CA GLY A 208 -14.70 -11.25 10.26
C GLY A 208 -14.14 -12.66 10.15
N ASN A 209 -15.05 -13.63 10.10
CA ASN A 209 -14.72 -15.04 9.97
C ASN A 209 -15.70 -15.70 8.99
N PHE A 210 -15.16 -16.51 8.09
CA PHE A 210 -15.98 -17.42 7.29
C PHE A 210 -16.28 -18.71 8.06
N THR A 211 -17.43 -19.32 7.74
CA THR A 211 -17.67 -20.71 8.11
C THR A 211 -16.75 -21.65 7.32
N VAL A 212 -16.65 -22.91 7.75
CA VAL A 212 -15.93 -23.94 6.98
C VAL A 212 -16.52 -24.05 5.56
N PRO A 213 -15.70 -24.00 4.50
CA PRO A 213 -16.16 -24.12 3.12
C PRO A 213 -16.74 -25.50 2.81
N GLU A 214 -17.92 -25.54 2.19
CA GLU A 214 -18.55 -26.74 1.66
C GLU A 214 -18.31 -26.84 0.15
N LYS A 215 -17.72 -27.95 -0.30
CA LYS A 215 -17.47 -28.20 -1.73
C LYS A 215 -18.80 -28.40 -2.47
N ILE A 216 -19.06 -27.59 -3.49
CA ILE A 216 -20.23 -27.74 -4.38
C ILE A 216 -19.88 -28.67 -5.54
N ASP A 217 -18.76 -28.39 -6.22
CA ASP A 217 -18.28 -29.13 -7.37
C ASP A 217 -16.74 -29.09 -7.45
N GLU A 218 -16.15 -29.45 -8.60
CA GLU A 218 -14.70 -29.50 -8.80
C GLU A 218 -14.02 -28.13 -8.57
N TYR A 219 -14.69 -27.04 -8.92
CA TYR A 219 -14.10 -25.69 -8.95
C TYR A 219 -14.79 -24.68 -8.03
N THR A 220 -15.83 -25.10 -7.29
CA THR A 220 -16.66 -24.18 -6.50
C THR A 220 -16.85 -24.67 -5.07
N TYR A 221 -16.64 -23.75 -4.12
CA TYR A 221 -16.96 -23.93 -2.70
C TYR A 221 -17.97 -22.86 -2.27
N SER A 222 -18.78 -23.18 -1.27
CA SER A 222 -19.71 -22.25 -0.63
C SER A 222 -19.36 -22.07 0.84
N MET A 223 -19.45 -20.85 1.34
CA MET A 223 -19.29 -20.52 2.75
C MET A 223 -20.23 -19.38 3.14
N GLN A 224 -20.36 -19.12 4.43
CA GLN A 224 -21.12 -18.00 4.98
C GLN A 224 -20.18 -17.13 5.81
N ILE A 225 -20.55 -15.87 6.01
CA ILE A 225 -19.91 -15.02 7.01
C ILE A 225 -20.52 -15.41 8.37
N ASP A 226 -19.72 -16.03 9.24
CA ASP A 226 -20.15 -16.39 10.61
C ASP A 226 -20.29 -15.13 11.48
N LYS A 227 -19.30 -14.24 11.35
CA LYS A 227 -19.24 -12.96 12.06
C LYS A 227 -18.52 -11.92 11.21
N ILE A 228 -19.00 -10.69 11.28
CA ILE A 228 -18.31 -9.50 10.75
C ILE A 228 -18.56 -8.33 11.68
N ASP A 229 -17.49 -7.62 12.02
CA ASP A 229 -17.50 -6.38 12.79
C ASP A 229 -16.68 -5.33 12.03
N TRP A 230 -16.83 -4.07 12.40
CA TRP A 230 -16.09 -2.96 11.81
C TRP A 230 -15.76 -1.91 12.87
N GLU A 231 -14.65 -1.20 12.66
CA GLU A 231 -14.03 -0.35 13.70
C GLU A 231 -14.93 0.82 14.13
N LYS A 232 -15.67 1.40 13.18
CA LYS A 232 -16.43 2.65 13.37
C LYS A 232 -17.89 2.45 13.02
N GLU A 233 -18.80 2.86 13.90
CA GLU A 233 -20.24 2.74 13.68
C GLU A 233 -20.64 3.32 12.31
N ALA A 234 -21.42 2.59 11.53
CA ALA A 234 -21.91 3.04 10.24
C ALA A 234 -22.77 4.31 10.41
N ASP A 235 -22.75 5.19 9.42
CA ASP A 235 -23.37 6.53 9.43
C ASP A 235 -22.78 7.52 10.44
N SER A 236 -21.72 7.13 11.18
CA SER A 236 -20.95 8.08 12.00
C SER A 236 -19.96 8.87 11.14
N GLN A 237 -19.51 10.02 11.65
CA GLN A 237 -18.61 10.90 10.92
C GLN A 237 -17.60 11.58 11.85
N GLU A 238 -16.42 11.89 11.31
CA GLU A 238 -15.43 12.73 11.98
C GLU A 238 -14.59 13.53 10.99
N ILE A 239 -14.09 14.69 11.43
CA ILE A 239 -13.16 15.50 10.62
C ILE A 239 -11.75 15.30 11.16
N LYS A 240 -10.83 14.90 10.28
CA LYS A 240 -9.41 14.71 10.56
C LYS A 240 -8.59 15.40 9.49
N ASP A 241 -7.64 16.25 9.91
CA ASP A 241 -6.70 16.94 9.00
C ASP A 241 -7.35 17.64 7.80
N GLY A 242 -8.53 18.21 8.01
CA GLY A 242 -9.28 18.91 6.96
C GLY A 242 -10.03 18.01 5.99
N THR A 243 -10.20 16.72 6.29
CA THR A 243 -11.01 15.77 5.52
C THR A 243 -12.17 15.26 6.36
N LEU A 244 -13.37 15.16 5.79
CA LEU A 244 -14.52 14.54 6.42
C LEU A 244 -14.50 13.04 6.16
N TYR A 245 -14.45 12.24 7.22
CA TYR A 245 -14.62 10.79 7.17
C TYR A 245 -16.08 10.47 7.44
N GLN A 246 -16.75 9.79 6.51
CA GLN A 246 -18.07 9.20 6.65
C GLN A 246 -17.93 7.68 6.74
N TYR A 247 -18.32 7.10 7.86
CA TYR A 247 -18.17 5.68 8.10
C TYR A 247 -19.35 4.89 7.54
N THR A 248 -19.06 3.81 6.81
CA THR A 248 -20.06 3.03 6.08
C THR A 248 -20.03 1.55 6.49
N THR A 249 -20.81 0.73 5.80
CA THR A 249 -20.77 -0.73 5.84
C THR A 249 -19.71 -1.30 4.88
N PRO A 250 -19.34 -2.58 5.02
CA PRO A 250 -18.36 -3.24 4.16
C PRO A 250 -18.97 -3.55 2.78
N TYR A 251 -18.87 -2.60 1.85
CA TYR A 251 -19.56 -2.67 0.57
C TYR A 251 -19.21 -3.95 -0.22
N GLY A 252 -20.25 -4.67 -0.64
CA GLY A 252 -20.13 -5.95 -1.36
C GLY A 252 -20.16 -7.20 -0.46
N LEU A 253 -20.00 -7.03 0.85
CA LEU A 253 -20.17 -8.09 1.85
C LEU A 253 -21.46 -7.94 2.67
N GLU A 254 -22.24 -6.89 2.43
CA GLU A 254 -23.53 -6.68 3.10
C GLU A 254 -24.53 -7.78 2.73
N ASP A 255 -25.43 -8.11 3.66
CA ASP A 255 -26.50 -9.09 3.49
C ASP A 255 -26.05 -10.43 2.86
N ALA A 256 -24.77 -10.78 3.05
CA ALA A 256 -24.19 -12.00 2.53
C ALA A 256 -24.89 -13.20 3.15
N LYS A 257 -25.49 -14.05 2.30
CA LYS A 257 -26.06 -15.34 2.71
C LYS A 257 -25.11 -16.47 2.41
N ASN A 258 -24.78 -16.60 1.12
CA ASN A 258 -23.74 -17.49 0.63
C ASN A 258 -22.70 -16.64 -0.08
N ILE A 259 -21.44 -16.92 0.22
CA ILE A 259 -20.28 -16.49 -0.54
C ILE A 259 -19.78 -17.72 -1.30
N LEU A 260 -19.77 -17.63 -2.63
CA LEU A 260 -19.15 -18.65 -3.47
C LEU A 260 -17.68 -18.30 -3.68
N LEU A 261 -16.83 -19.31 -3.57
CA LEU A 261 -15.44 -19.24 -3.98
C LEU A 261 -15.26 -20.07 -5.26
N TYR A 262 -14.95 -19.39 -6.36
CA TYR A 262 -14.53 -20.04 -7.60
C TYR A 262 -13.01 -20.14 -7.63
N LEU A 263 -12.51 -21.35 -7.91
CA LEU A 263 -11.08 -21.63 -8.00
C LEU A 263 -10.51 -21.24 -9.38
N PRO A 264 -9.20 -20.97 -9.49
CA PRO A 264 -8.54 -20.95 -10.78
C PRO A 264 -8.84 -22.23 -11.57
N GLY A 265 -9.11 -22.09 -12.86
CA GLY A 265 -9.56 -23.18 -13.75
C GLY A 265 -11.07 -23.28 -13.93
N THR A 266 -11.91 -22.55 -13.15
CA THR A 266 -13.36 -22.56 -13.40
C THR A 266 -13.67 -22.06 -14.81
N PRO A 267 -14.44 -22.79 -15.63
CA PRO A 267 -14.86 -22.32 -16.94
C PRO A 267 -15.66 -21.00 -16.83
N LEU A 268 -15.29 -19.98 -17.60
CA LEU A 268 -15.97 -18.67 -17.61
C LEU A 268 -17.45 -18.78 -18.03
N ALA A 269 -17.83 -19.86 -18.71
CA ALA A 269 -19.21 -20.15 -19.05
C ALA A 269 -20.08 -20.53 -17.83
N GLU A 270 -19.47 -20.96 -16.73
CA GLU A 270 -20.13 -21.38 -15.49
C GLU A 270 -20.24 -20.23 -14.47
N ILE A 271 -19.49 -19.15 -14.67
CA ILE A 271 -19.56 -17.95 -13.83
C ILE A 271 -20.81 -17.11 -14.18
N PRO A 272 -21.63 -16.72 -13.19
CA PRO A 272 -22.77 -15.83 -13.41
C PRO A 272 -22.40 -14.52 -14.12
N GLU A 273 -23.26 -14.03 -15.02
CA GLU A 273 -22.98 -12.81 -15.80
C GLU A 273 -22.71 -11.58 -14.93
N GLU A 274 -23.45 -11.42 -13.82
CA GLU A 274 -23.22 -10.28 -12.92
C GLU A 274 -21.87 -10.37 -12.22
N CYS A 275 -21.45 -11.57 -11.80
CA CYS A 275 -20.11 -11.78 -11.28
C CYS A 275 -19.05 -11.45 -12.34
N LYS A 276 -19.24 -11.90 -13.59
CA LYS A 276 -18.32 -11.60 -14.71
C LYS A 276 -18.20 -10.12 -14.99
N SER A 277 -19.29 -9.36 -14.86
CA SER A 277 -19.26 -7.91 -15.04
C SER A 277 -18.27 -7.26 -14.08
N TRP A 278 -18.27 -7.68 -12.81
CA TRP A 278 -17.37 -7.13 -11.78
C TRP A 278 -15.92 -7.53 -11.98
N ILE A 279 -15.65 -8.79 -12.36
CA ILE A 279 -14.27 -9.28 -12.55
C ILE A 279 -13.72 -9.01 -13.96
N SER A 280 -14.48 -8.32 -14.83
CA SER A 280 -14.14 -8.16 -16.24
C SER A 280 -12.83 -7.41 -16.45
N THR A 281 -12.55 -6.37 -15.64
CA THR A 281 -11.28 -5.64 -15.66
C THR A 281 -10.11 -6.55 -15.28
N ALA A 282 -10.29 -7.44 -14.29
CA ALA A 282 -9.26 -8.42 -13.90
C ALA A 282 -9.01 -9.48 -14.98
N LEU A 283 -10.02 -9.81 -15.77
CA LEU A 283 -9.90 -10.71 -16.91
C LEU A 283 -9.30 -10.03 -18.15
N PHE A 284 -9.20 -8.71 -18.17
CA PHE A 284 -8.67 -7.98 -19.31
C PHE A 284 -7.20 -8.37 -19.55
N GLY A 285 -6.86 -8.71 -20.80
CA GLY A 285 -5.52 -9.16 -21.16
C GLY A 285 -5.24 -10.65 -20.91
N THR A 286 -6.15 -11.36 -20.25
CA THR A 286 -6.08 -12.83 -20.12
C THR A 286 -6.51 -13.48 -21.44
N SER A 287 -5.86 -14.59 -21.82
CA SER A 287 -6.22 -15.36 -23.02
C SER A 287 -6.63 -16.76 -22.61
N GLY A 288 -7.92 -16.94 -22.31
CA GLY A 288 -8.43 -18.21 -21.81
C GLY A 288 -9.96 -18.25 -21.75
N THR A 289 -10.49 -19.44 -21.55
CA THR A 289 -11.93 -19.69 -21.31
C THR A 289 -12.20 -20.08 -19.86
N GLU A 290 -11.20 -19.96 -18.99
CA GLU A 290 -11.19 -20.38 -17.59
C GLU A 290 -10.65 -19.24 -16.72
N LEU A 291 -11.07 -19.19 -15.46
CA LEU A 291 -10.57 -18.21 -14.49
C LEU A 291 -9.07 -18.40 -14.24
N PRO A 292 -8.24 -17.35 -14.32
CA PRO A 292 -6.82 -17.45 -13.97
C PRO A 292 -6.54 -17.21 -12.47
N PHE A 293 -7.55 -16.77 -11.71
CA PHE A 293 -7.44 -16.36 -10.31
C PHE A 293 -8.67 -16.81 -9.52
N TYR A 294 -8.61 -16.70 -8.19
CA TYR A 294 -9.74 -16.97 -7.31
C TYR A 294 -10.76 -15.84 -7.38
N VAL A 295 -12.05 -16.19 -7.27
CA VAL A 295 -13.14 -15.21 -7.21
C VAL A 295 -14.04 -15.48 -6.02
N LEU A 296 -14.29 -14.46 -5.20
CA LEU A 296 -15.38 -14.48 -4.22
C LEU A 296 -16.61 -13.84 -4.83
N TYR A 297 -17.77 -14.46 -4.63
CA TYR A 297 -19.03 -13.94 -5.14
C TYR A 297 -20.10 -13.94 -4.05
N ASN A 298 -20.54 -12.75 -3.66
CA ASN A 298 -21.71 -12.59 -2.81
C ASN A 298 -22.97 -12.76 -3.68
N GLU A 299 -23.56 -13.94 -3.67
CA GLU A 299 -24.70 -14.26 -4.54
C GLU A 299 -25.91 -13.36 -4.30
N ASN A 300 -26.14 -12.96 -3.05
CA ASN A 300 -27.31 -12.17 -2.67
C ASN A 300 -27.22 -10.73 -3.17
N MET A 301 -26.01 -10.15 -3.14
CA MET A 301 -25.74 -8.79 -3.62
C MET A 301 -25.26 -8.75 -5.08
N GLN A 302 -24.92 -9.90 -5.65
CA GLN A 302 -24.33 -10.05 -6.98
C GLN A 302 -22.99 -9.30 -7.14
N CYS A 303 -22.18 -9.26 -6.07
CA CYS A 303 -20.86 -8.60 -6.06
C CYS A 303 -19.75 -9.64 -6.21
N GLY A 304 -18.86 -9.43 -7.20
CA GLY A 304 -17.73 -10.30 -7.48
C GLY A 304 -16.39 -9.65 -7.14
N PHE A 305 -15.54 -10.36 -6.40
CA PHE A 305 -14.20 -9.93 -6.01
C PHE A 305 -13.17 -10.78 -6.77
N SER A 306 -12.19 -10.15 -7.42
CA SER A 306 -11.04 -10.83 -8.01
C SER A 306 -9.86 -10.89 -7.04
N SER A 307 -9.14 -12.02 -6.99
CA SER A 307 -7.92 -12.13 -6.20
C SER A 307 -6.67 -11.68 -6.97
N TYR A 308 -5.72 -11.06 -6.28
CA TYR A 308 -4.43 -10.63 -6.79
C TYR A 308 -3.31 -11.12 -5.86
N SER A 309 -2.17 -11.51 -6.43
CA SER A 309 -0.97 -11.81 -5.64
C SER A 309 -0.36 -10.50 -5.14
N ILE A 310 -0.26 -10.36 -3.82
CA ILE A 310 0.27 -9.13 -3.20
C ILE A 310 1.71 -8.88 -3.65
N ALA A 311 2.52 -9.94 -3.77
CA ALA A 311 3.89 -9.86 -4.24
C ALA A 311 3.98 -9.42 -5.71
N GLU A 312 3.14 -9.99 -6.59
CA GLU A 312 3.10 -9.60 -8.00
C GLU A 312 2.61 -8.14 -8.17
N SER A 313 1.60 -7.72 -7.40
CA SER A 313 1.14 -6.32 -7.40
C SER A 313 2.24 -5.34 -6.94
N PHE A 314 3.07 -5.73 -5.98
CA PHE A 314 4.24 -4.95 -5.60
C PHE A 314 5.28 -4.86 -6.73
N GLU A 315 5.56 -5.97 -7.42
CA GLU A 315 6.49 -5.99 -8.56
C GLU A 315 6.05 -5.05 -9.69
N GLU A 316 4.75 -5.02 -10.00
CA GLU A 316 4.19 -4.09 -10.98
C GLU A 316 4.35 -2.63 -10.54
N THR A 317 4.10 -2.35 -9.27
CA THR A 317 4.30 -1.01 -8.67
C THR A 317 5.76 -0.60 -8.74
N LEU A 318 6.68 -1.50 -8.40
CA LEU A 318 8.11 -1.24 -8.42
C LEU A 318 8.61 -0.96 -9.84
N ALA A 319 8.16 -1.73 -10.84
CA ALA A 319 8.52 -1.49 -12.24
C ALA A 319 8.08 -0.09 -12.74
N TYR A 320 6.92 0.38 -12.28
CA TYR A 320 6.47 1.75 -12.57
C TYR A 320 7.35 2.81 -11.91
N ILE A 321 7.72 2.59 -10.65
CA ILE A 321 8.62 3.46 -9.89
C ILE A 321 9.99 3.51 -10.56
N GLU A 322 10.54 2.37 -11.01
CA GLU A 322 11.82 2.29 -11.71
C GLU A 322 11.82 3.11 -13.00
N ASP A 323 10.78 3.03 -13.85
CA ASP A 323 10.69 3.83 -15.08
C ASP A 323 10.63 5.34 -14.79
N THR A 324 9.88 5.71 -13.74
CA THR A 324 9.74 7.11 -13.31
C THR A 324 11.04 7.64 -12.72
N ALA A 325 11.70 6.85 -11.86
CA ALA A 325 13.00 7.17 -11.28
C ALA A 325 14.05 7.33 -12.38
N ALA A 326 14.10 6.43 -13.36
CA ALA A 326 15.02 6.53 -14.49
C ALA A 326 14.80 7.82 -15.30
N SER A 327 13.55 8.26 -15.48
CA SER A 327 13.25 9.52 -16.16
C SER A 327 13.68 10.74 -15.34
N LEU A 328 13.61 10.69 -14.01
CA LEU A 328 14.11 11.75 -13.12
C LEU A 328 15.64 11.79 -13.12
N GLU A 329 16.28 10.63 -12.99
CA GLU A 329 17.74 10.46 -13.04
C GLU A 329 18.31 10.99 -14.37
N ASP A 330 17.71 10.66 -15.52
CA ASP A 330 18.11 11.17 -16.83
C ASP A 330 17.99 12.71 -16.92
N SER A 331 16.89 13.28 -16.41
CA SER A 331 16.70 14.73 -16.36
C SER A 331 17.73 15.42 -15.45
N ILE A 332 18.02 14.84 -14.28
CA ILE A 332 19.03 15.35 -13.35
C ILE A 332 20.42 15.33 -14.01
N GLU A 333 20.75 14.29 -14.78
CA GLU A 333 22.08 14.16 -15.41
C GLU A 333 22.23 15.03 -16.67
N ASN A 334 21.19 15.09 -17.51
CA ASN A 334 21.34 15.57 -18.89
C ASN A 334 20.66 16.91 -19.18
N ASP A 335 19.69 17.36 -18.38
CA ASP A 335 19.01 18.63 -18.62
C ASP A 335 19.81 19.84 -18.06
N PRO A 336 19.71 21.01 -18.70
CA PRO A 336 20.30 22.24 -18.17
C PRO A 336 19.44 22.81 -17.02
N LEU A 337 19.57 22.23 -15.83
CA LEU A 337 18.81 22.61 -14.64
C LEU A 337 19.46 23.74 -13.83
N THR A 338 18.62 24.57 -13.20
CA THR A 338 19.00 25.50 -12.14
C THR A 338 19.17 24.78 -10.81
N GLN A 339 19.84 25.39 -9.83
CA GLN A 339 19.98 24.79 -8.49
C GLN A 339 18.62 24.52 -7.80
N ALA A 340 17.60 25.34 -8.07
CA ALA A 340 16.26 25.11 -7.51
C ALA A 340 15.62 23.86 -8.13
N GLU A 341 15.73 23.68 -9.44
CA GLU A 341 15.20 22.51 -10.16
C GLU A 341 15.96 21.23 -9.79
N TYR A 342 17.26 21.31 -9.52
CA TYR A 342 18.02 20.18 -8.95
C TYR A 342 17.47 19.77 -7.59
N ASN A 343 17.23 20.73 -6.70
CA ASN A 343 16.68 20.44 -5.36
C ASN A 343 15.28 19.80 -5.45
N GLU A 344 14.44 20.29 -6.37
CA GLU A 344 13.09 19.76 -6.61
C GLU A 344 13.12 18.33 -7.16
N LYS A 345 13.87 18.08 -8.23
CA LYS A 345 13.93 16.75 -8.86
C LYS A 345 14.59 15.69 -7.97
N THR A 346 15.62 16.07 -7.21
CA THR A 346 16.24 15.15 -6.25
C THR A 346 15.30 14.85 -5.08
N LEU A 347 14.49 15.82 -4.65
CA LEU A 347 13.44 15.58 -3.65
C LEU A 347 12.38 14.62 -4.20
N GLU A 348 11.89 14.86 -5.42
CA GLU A 348 10.91 14.00 -6.10
C GLU A 348 11.44 12.56 -6.23
N LEU A 349 12.71 12.39 -6.60
CA LEU A 349 13.35 11.07 -6.66
C LEU A 349 13.40 10.39 -5.28
N TYR A 350 13.73 11.13 -4.23
CA TYR A 350 13.73 10.59 -2.86
C TYR A 350 12.32 10.18 -2.43
N GLU A 351 11.33 11.06 -2.61
CA GLU A 351 9.93 10.79 -2.27
C GLU A 351 9.39 9.57 -3.03
N LEU A 352 9.81 9.38 -4.28
CA LEU A 352 9.44 8.23 -5.09
C LEU A 352 10.04 6.91 -4.58
N TRP A 353 11.28 6.91 -4.08
CA TRP A 353 11.85 5.71 -3.47
C TRP A 353 11.33 5.46 -2.05
N ASP A 354 11.07 6.51 -1.26
CA ASP A 354 10.44 6.39 0.06
C ASP A 354 9.02 5.82 -0.07
N SER A 355 8.32 6.25 -1.12
CA SER A 355 7.08 5.65 -1.59
C SER A 355 7.22 4.14 -1.81
N ALA A 356 8.16 3.71 -2.66
CA ALA A 356 8.38 2.28 -2.89
C ALA A 356 8.64 1.49 -1.59
N LEU A 357 9.44 2.05 -0.68
CA LEU A 357 9.78 1.42 0.59
C LEU A 357 8.56 1.26 1.51
N ASN A 358 7.70 2.27 1.59
CA ASN A 358 6.49 2.21 2.40
C ASN A 358 5.47 1.20 1.83
N THR A 359 5.30 1.16 0.49
CA THR A 359 4.47 0.14 -0.16
C THR A 359 5.00 -1.27 0.11
N LEU A 360 6.31 -1.48 -0.02
CA LEU A 360 6.94 -2.76 0.29
C LEU A 360 6.69 -3.14 1.76
N TRP A 361 6.85 -2.18 2.67
CA TRP A 361 6.60 -2.40 4.09
C TRP A 361 5.17 -2.87 4.37
N ASP A 362 4.18 -2.30 3.69
CA ASP A 362 2.79 -2.72 3.78
C ASP A 362 2.60 -4.14 3.22
N THR A 363 3.20 -4.46 2.08
CA THR A 363 3.23 -5.82 1.53
C THR A 363 3.82 -6.81 2.54
N LEU A 364 4.95 -6.50 3.16
CA LEU A 364 5.60 -7.39 4.13
C LEU A 364 4.76 -7.60 5.40
N LYS A 365 4.07 -6.57 5.89
CA LYS A 365 3.12 -6.71 7.01
C LYS A 365 1.97 -7.68 6.70
N GLN A 366 1.60 -7.80 5.43
CA GLN A 366 0.51 -8.66 4.98
C GLN A 366 0.95 -10.10 4.72
N THR A 367 2.22 -10.32 4.35
CA THR A 367 2.71 -11.63 3.91
C THR A 367 3.56 -12.37 4.95
N LEU A 368 4.22 -11.63 5.85
CA LEU A 368 5.08 -12.19 6.89
C LEU A 368 4.29 -12.49 8.18
N ASP A 369 4.76 -13.47 8.93
CA ASP A 369 4.24 -13.73 10.27
C ASP A 369 4.67 -12.64 11.26
N ALA A 370 3.94 -12.56 12.39
CA ALA A 370 4.14 -11.51 13.38
C ALA A 370 5.55 -11.52 14.02
N GLU A 371 6.17 -12.69 14.21
CA GLU A 371 7.51 -12.77 14.83
C GLU A 371 8.57 -12.21 13.87
N THR A 372 8.52 -12.63 12.61
CA THR A 372 9.40 -12.11 11.55
C THR A 372 9.22 -10.61 11.37
N MET A 373 7.97 -10.12 11.29
CA MET A 373 7.67 -8.71 11.11
C MET A 373 8.12 -7.84 12.29
N ASN A 374 8.02 -8.35 13.53
CA ASN A 374 8.51 -7.65 14.73
C ASN A 374 10.03 -7.49 14.73
N THR A 375 10.75 -8.55 14.32
CA THR A 375 12.22 -8.51 14.18
C THR A 375 12.62 -7.49 13.12
N LEU A 376 12.00 -7.58 11.94
CA LEU A 376 12.24 -6.67 10.83
C LEU A 376 11.94 -5.20 11.20
N THR A 377 10.91 -4.95 12.03
CA THR A 377 10.58 -3.61 12.54
C THR A 377 11.70 -3.00 13.38
N ALA A 378 12.40 -3.81 14.19
CA ALA A 378 13.55 -3.33 14.95
C ALA A 378 14.70 -2.94 14.01
N GLU A 379 15.04 -3.82 13.05
CA GLU A 379 16.07 -3.57 12.04
C GLU A 379 15.78 -2.32 11.21
N GLN A 380 14.51 -2.12 10.82
CA GLN A 380 14.10 -0.96 10.04
C GLN A 380 14.29 0.35 10.80
N LYS A 381 14.04 0.38 12.11
CA LYS A 381 14.29 1.57 12.95
C LYS A 381 15.77 1.91 13.06
N ASP A 382 16.61 0.89 13.19
CA ASP A 382 18.07 1.07 13.21
C ASP A 382 18.57 1.56 11.85
N TRP A 383 18.03 1.00 10.76
CA TRP A 383 18.33 1.46 9.40
C TRP A 383 17.91 2.92 9.18
N ILE A 384 16.72 3.33 9.62
CA ILE A 384 16.27 4.74 9.53
C ILE A 384 17.25 5.65 10.26
N THR A 385 17.65 5.29 11.48
CA THR A 385 18.63 6.08 12.27
C THR A 385 19.96 6.23 11.53
N LYS A 386 20.43 5.15 10.88
CA LYS A 386 21.62 5.18 10.04
C LYS A 386 21.42 6.07 8.81
N LYS A 387 20.30 5.94 8.09
CA LYS A 387 19.96 6.77 6.91
C LYS A 387 20.01 8.25 7.27
N GLU A 388 19.29 8.67 8.30
CA GLU A 388 19.24 10.09 8.71
C GLU A 388 20.63 10.63 9.06
N SER A 389 21.48 9.83 9.73
CA SER A 389 22.85 10.24 10.03
C SER A 389 23.73 10.39 8.79
N GLU A 390 23.62 9.50 7.81
CA GLU A 390 24.38 9.58 6.57
C GLU A 390 23.90 10.72 5.66
N VAL A 391 22.59 10.95 5.60
CA VAL A 391 21.98 12.10 4.89
C VAL A 391 22.42 13.42 5.52
N GLU A 392 22.43 13.54 6.85
CA GLU A 392 22.95 14.75 7.50
C GLU A 392 24.42 15.00 7.14
N LYS A 393 25.26 13.96 7.21
CA LYS A 393 26.69 14.05 6.86
C LYS A 393 26.93 14.43 5.41
N SER A 394 26.14 13.91 4.47
CA SER A 394 26.35 14.19 3.04
C SER A 394 26.16 15.67 2.71
N GLY A 395 25.24 16.34 3.41
CA GLY A 395 25.00 17.77 3.26
C GLY A 395 26.00 18.69 3.98
N ALA A 396 26.85 18.17 4.86
CA ALA A 396 27.65 18.97 5.80
C ALA A 396 28.66 19.91 5.12
N GLU A 397 29.24 19.51 3.98
CA GLU A 397 30.17 20.37 3.23
C GLU A 397 29.49 21.61 2.61
N PHE A 398 28.17 21.56 2.47
CA PHE A 398 27.36 22.59 1.83
C PHE A 398 26.45 23.31 2.83
N GLU A 399 26.70 23.18 4.13
CA GLU A 399 25.83 23.68 5.19
C GLU A 399 25.42 25.15 4.99
N GLY A 400 24.10 25.39 4.95
CA GLY A 400 23.50 26.71 4.72
C GLY A 400 23.56 27.21 3.27
N GLY A 401 24.11 26.42 2.36
CA GLY A 401 24.18 26.68 0.93
C GLY A 401 23.02 26.04 0.14
N SER A 402 22.77 26.54 -1.06
CA SER A 402 21.68 26.05 -1.92
C SER A 402 21.89 24.64 -2.50
N MET A 403 23.10 24.08 -2.35
CA MET A 403 23.43 22.71 -2.79
C MET A 403 23.18 21.65 -1.72
N GLN A 404 23.10 22.03 -0.44
CA GLN A 404 22.87 21.10 0.66
C GLN A 404 21.66 20.18 0.43
N PRO A 405 20.44 20.69 0.16
CA PRO A 405 19.27 19.83 -0.03
C PRO A 405 19.43 18.86 -1.21
N MET A 406 20.01 19.29 -2.33
CA MET A 406 20.29 18.39 -3.47
C MET A 406 21.10 17.16 -3.03
N ILE A 407 22.21 17.38 -2.32
CA ILE A 407 23.10 16.29 -1.91
C ILE A 407 22.42 15.38 -0.89
N GLN A 408 21.70 15.96 0.08
CA GLN A 408 20.96 15.21 1.08
C GLN A 408 19.87 14.33 0.45
N ASN A 409 19.08 14.91 -0.45
CA ASN A 409 18.02 14.20 -1.17
C ASN A 409 18.58 13.06 -2.03
N SER A 410 19.67 13.30 -2.77
CA SER A 410 20.32 12.25 -3.56
C SER A 410 20.81 11.08 -2.70
N THR A 411 21.46 11.36 -1.56
CA THR A 411 21.87 10.31 -0.61
C THR A 411 20.66 9.56 -0.04
N ALA A 412 19.59 10.27 0.32
CA ALA A 412 18.39 9.67 0.85
C ALA A 412 17.71 8.75 -0.18
N ALA A 413 17.65 9.18 -1.44
CA ALA A 413 17.11 8.40 -2.55
C ALA A 413 17.90 7.09 -2.77
N GLU A 414 19.22 7.18 -2.87
CA GLU A 414 20.09 6.01 -3.09
C GLU A 414 19.96 4.98 -1.95
N MET A 415 20.08 5.43 -0.71
CA MET A 415 19.95 4.52 0.44
C MET A 415 18.57 3.87 0.51
N THR A 416 17.52 4.62 0.21
CA THR A 416 16.15 4.12 0.23
C THR A 416 15.90 3.10 -0.88
N LYS A 417 16.40 3.37 -2.10
CA LYS A 417 16.38 2.43 -3.23
C LYS A 417 17.07 1.11 -2.87
N ASP A 418 18.27 1.17 -2.31
CA ASP A 418 19.02 -0.02 -1.89
C ASP A 418 18.23 -0.84 -0.85
N ARG A 419 17.59 -0.16 0.10
CA ARG A 419 16.75 -0.82 1.12
C ARG A 419 15.52 -1.49 0.52
N VAL A 420 14.89 -0.89 -0.49
CA VAL A 420 13.77 -1.50 -1.22
C VAL A 420 14.21 -2.84 -1.82
N TYR A 421 15.31 -2.88 -2.55
CA TYR A 421 15.79 -4.12 -3.16
C TYR A 421 16.28 -5.14 -2.14
N GLU A 422 16.95 -4.70 -1.07
CA GLU A 422 17.38 -5.57 0.04
C GLU A 422 16.17 -6.29 0.66
N LEU A 423 15.14 -5.53 1.07
CA LEU A 423 13.95 -6.09 1.70
C LEU A 423 13.15 -6.97 0.74
N LYS A 424 13.05 -6.56 -0.53
CA LYS A 424 12.40 -7.34 -1.56
C LYS A 424 13.08 -8.70 -1.72
N GLU A 425 14.39 -8.73 -1.96
CA GLU A 425 15.15 -9.99 -2.17
C GLU A 425 15.09 -10.94 -0.96
N LEU A 426 14.99 -10.39 0.25
CA LEU A 426 14.94 -11.20 1.47
C LEU A 426 13.56 -11.80 1.76
N TYR A 427 12.48 -11.15 1.36
CA TYR A 427 11.13 -11.46 1.88
C TYR A 427 10.04 -11.65 0.82
N LEU A 428 10.28 -11.29 -0.44
CA LEU A 428 9.39 -11.52 -1.58
C LEU A 428 10.06 -12.41 -2.62
#